data_AF-A0A7X7PFR0-F1
#
_entry.id   AF-A0A7X7PFR0-F1
#
_cell.length_a   1.000
_cell.length_b   1.000
_cell.length_c   1.000
_cell.angle_alpha   90.00
_cell.angle_beta   90.00
_cell.angle_gamma   90.00
#
_symmetry.space_group_name_H-M   'P 1'
#
loop_
_entity.id
_entity.type
_entity.pdbx_description
1 polymer ?
#
loop_
_entity_poly.entity_id
_entity_poly.type
_entity_poly.pdbx_seq_one_letter_code
_entity_poly.pdbx_strand_id
1 'polypeptide(L)'
;MFEDWKQAWREAVANFQRELEDEPGDATTRAMRRDERTAAESLRRLDAELAAARRNAEAERNEEAVCRRREGLAVKVGDTETARIAAEYAERHAERAVVLERKIEVLEAERLLLLGDLERMRAALRERGVEPRVESGTGGPSFEPSSGPDLREREREEQRFRRMEREARERAAEERLEELKRKLR
;
A
#
# COMPACT_ATOMS: atom_id res chain seq x y z
N MET A 1 -45.76 33.53 -16.43
CA MET A 1 -45.23 34.38 -15.35
C MET A 1 -45.77 33.97 -13.98
N PHE A 2 -47.07 34.06 -13.69
CA PHE A 2 -47.59 33.68 -12.36
C PHE A 2 -47.56 32.16 -12.10
N GLU A 3 -47.72 31.37 -13.15
CA GLU A 3 -47.71 29.91 -13.07
C GLU A 3 -46.31 29.32 -12.93
N ASP A 4 -45.31 29.95 -13.55
CA ASP A 4 -43.90 29.61 -13.37
C ASP A 4 -43.44 29.86 -11.92
N TRP A 5 -43.95 30.92 -11.30
CA TRP A 5 -43.68 31.24 -9.90
C TRP A 5 -44.35 30.25 -8.93
N LYS A 6 -45.60 29.84 -9.18
CA LYS A 6 -46.26 28.79 -8.40
C LYS A 6 -45.56 27.43 -8.53
N GLN A 7 -44.98 27.14 -9.69
CA GLN A 7 -44.24 25.90 -9.93
C GLN A 7 -42.89 25.92 -9.21
N ALA A 8 -42.13 27.02 -9.33
CA ALA A 8 -40.88 27.21 -8.59
C ALA A 8 -41.09 27.19 -7.06
N TRP A 9 -42.21 27.75 -6.58
CA TRP A 9 -42.55 27.71 -5.16
C TRP A 9 -42.93 26.29 -4.70
N ARG A 10 -43.69 25.53 -5.50
CA ARG A 10 -43.99 24.12 -5.20
C ARG A 10 -42.74 23.26 -5.18
N GLU A 11 -41.80 23.48 -6.11
CA GLU A 11 -40.50 22.80 -6.10
C GLU A 11 -39.66 23.17 -4.88
N ALA A 12 -39.63 24.44 -4.48
CA ALA A 12 -38.93 24.89 -3.28
C ALA A 12 -39.52 24.29 -2.00
N VAL A 13 -40.86 24.24 -1.89
CA VAL A 13 -41.56 23.61 -0.75
C VAL A 13 -41.34 22.10 -0.74
N ALA A 14 -41.37 21.42 -1.88
CA ALA A 14 -41.10 19.99 -1.98
C ALA A 14 -39.64 19.66 -1.64
N ASN A 15 -38.67 20.49 -2.07
CA ASN A 15 -37.27 20.36 -1.66
C ASN A 15 -37.11 20.58 -0.15
N PHE A 16 -37.75 21.61 0.41
CA PHE A 16 -37.69 21.91 1.84
C PHE A 16 -38.34 20.80 2.69
N GLN A 17 -39.48 20.25 2.25
CA GLN A 17 -40.12 19.10 2.89
C GLN A 17 -39.24 17.84 2.79
N ARG A 18 -38.60 17.60 1.64
CA ARG A 18 -37.64 16.51 1.48
C ARG A 18 -36.40 16.69 2.36
N GLU A 19 -35.92 17.92 2.54
CA GLU A 19 -34.83 18.28 3.48
C GLU A 19 -35.24 18.18 4.96
N LEU A 20 -36.53 18.32 5.26
CA LEU A 20 -37.08 18.08 6.59
C LEU A 20 -37.33 16.59 6.87
N GLU A 21 -37.65 15.81 5.83
CA GLU A 21 -37.81 14.35 5.90
C GLU A 21 -36.45 13.62 5.91
N ASP A 22 -35.42 14.16 5.24
CA ASP A 22 -34.01 13.82 5.50
C ASP A 22 -33.65 14.35 6.91
N GLU A 23 -33.90 13.55 7.95
CA GLU A 23 -33.44 13.91 9.30
C GLU A 23 -31.94 14.26 9.25
N PRO A 24 -31.46 15.31 9.95
CA PRO A 24 -30.02 15.59 10.10
C PRO A 24 -29.21 14.36 10.58
N GLY A 25 -29.92 13.42 11.22
CA GLY A 25 -29.46 12.10 11.59
C GLY A 25 -29.01 11.24 10.41
N ASP A 26 -29.68 11.24 9.26
CA ASP A 26 -29.34 10.33 8.15
C ASP A 26 -28.11 10.80 7.36
N ALA A 27 -28.00 12.11 7.04
CA ALA A 27 -26.80 12.63 6.37
C ALA A 27 -25.52 12.44 7.22
N THR A 28 -25.61 12.74 8.53
CA THR A 28 -24.50 12.56 9.47
C THR A 28 -24.16 11.08 9.64
N THR A 29 -25.16 10.21 9.74
CA THR A 29 -24.97 8.76 9.85
C THR A 29 -24.33 8.17 8.59
N ARG A 30 -24.75 8.63 7.40
CA ARG A 30 -24.14 8.24 6.11
C ARG A 30 -22.66 8.65 6.04
N ALA A 31 -22.30 9.82 6.57
CA ALA A 31 -20.91 10.26 6.68
C ALA A 31 -20.12 9.37 7.66
N MET A 32 -20.62 9.13 8.87
CA MET A 32 -19.98 8.25 9.86
C MET A 32 -19.75 6.82 9.32
N ARG A 33 -20.72 6.26 8.58
CA ARG A 33 -20.56 4.95 7.91
C ARG A 33 -19.49 4.97 6.82
N ARG A 34 -19.31 6.09 6.12
CA ARG A 34 -18.25 6.25 5.12
C ARG A 34 -16.89 6.32 5.80
N ASP A 35 -16.78 7.05 6.89
CA ASP A 35 -15.55 7.19 7.67
C ASP A 35 -15.15 5.86 8.29
N GLU A 36 -16.10 5.11 8.87
CA GLU A 36 -15.86 3.76 9.40
C GLU A 36 -15.36 2.79 8.32
N ARG A 37 -15.97 2.80 7.11
CA ARG A 37 -15.48 2.00 5.98
C ARG A 37 -14.07 2.41 5.54
N THR A 38 -13.81 3.71 5.45
CA THR A 38 -12.50 4.26 5.05
C THR A 38 -11.41 3.87 6.06
N ALA A 39 -11.73 3.93 7.36
CA ALA A 39 -10.86 3.47 8.43
C ALA A 39 -10.62 1.96 8.35
N ALA A 40 -11.67 1.15 8.09
CA ALA A 40 -11.54 -0.29 7.94
C ALA A 40 -10.67 -0.69 6.73
N GLU A 41 -10.80 0.01 5.61
CA GLU A 41 -9.94 -0.18 4.43
C GLU A 41 -8.49 0.22 4.70
N SER A 42 -8.29 1.34 5.41
CA SER A 42 -6.96 1.79 5.82
C SER A 42 -6.30 0.77 6.75
N LEU A 43 -7.04 0.16 7.66
CA LEU A 43 -6.57 -0.92 8.53
C LEU A 43 -6.13 -2.14 7.72
N ARG A 44 -6.93 -2.58 6.74
CA ARG A 44 -6.56 -3.68 5.84
C ARG A 44 -5.29 -3.37 5.06
N ARG A 45 -5.11 -2.14 4.61
CA ARG A 45 -3.88 -1.70 3.93
C ARG A 45 -2.67 -1.74 4.86
N LEU A 46 -2.82 -1.25 6.10
CA LEU A 46 -1.76 -1.32 7.12
C LEU A 46 -1.38 -2.77 7.45
N ASP A 47 -2.36 -3.67 7.58
CA ASP A 47 -2.10 -5.09 7.80
C ASP A 47 -1.29 -5.71 6.65
N ALA A 48 -1.61 -5.37 5.41
CA ALA A 48 -0.87 -5.82 4.24
C ALA A 48 0.56 -5.26 4.19
N GLU A 49 0.73 -3.97 4.52
CA GLU A 49 2.04 -3.32 4.57
C GLU A 49 2.92 -3.91 5.68
N LEU A 50 2.35 -4.14 6.86
CA LEU A 50 3.01 -4.76 8.00
C LEU A 50 3.45 -6.20 7.70
N ALA A 51 2.59 -6.98 7.03
CA ALA A 51 2.95 -8.31 6.56
C ALA A 51 4.10 -8.28 5.53
N ALA A 52 4.11 -7.31 4.62
CA ALA A 52 5.19 -7.13 3.67
C ALA A 52 6.49 -6.71 4.36
N ALA A 53 6.43 -5.76 5.30
CA ALA A 53 7.59 -5.30 6.06
C ALA A 53 8.24 -6.44 6.85
N ARG A 54 7.44 -7.28 7.52
CA ARG A 54 7.91 -8.49 8.23
C ARG A 54 8.63 -9.46 7.32
N ARG A 55 8.05 -9.81 6.16
CA ARG A 55 8.70 -10.69 5.17
C ARG A 55 10.02 -10.11 4.67
N ASN A 56 10.07 -8.81 4.42
CA ASN A 56 11.28 -8.15 3.95
C ASN A 56 12.35 -8.13 5.04
N ALA A 57 11.99 -7.84 6.30
CA ALA A 57 12.94 -7.86 7.42
C ALA A 57 13.55 -9.25 7.60
N GLU A 58 12.72 -10.30 7.55
CA GLU A 58 13.16 -11.68 7.62
C GLU A 58 14.09 -12.05 6.45
N ALA A 59 13.76 -11.62 5.23
CA ALA A 59 14.61 -11.83 4.07
C ALA A 59 15.99 -11.16 4.23
N GLU A 60 16.04 -9.90 4.69
CA GLU A 60 17.31 -9.20 4.94
C GLU A 60 18.14 -9.90 6.02
N ARG A 61 17.53 -10.38 7.12
CA ARG A 61 18.23 -11.17 8.14
C ARG A 61 18.76 -12.49 7.61
N ASN A 62 18.02 -13.14 6.71
CA ASN A 62 18.47 -14.36 6.07
C ASN A 62 19.68 -14.11 5.15
N GLU A 63 19.66 -13.04 4.35
CA GLU A 63 20.78 -12.65 3.50
C GLU A 63 22.01 -12.23 4.32
N GLU A 64 21.82 -11.48 5.41
CA GLU A 64 22.87 -11.19 6.39
C GLU A 64 23.55 -12.48 6.86
N ALA A 65 22.75 -13.46 7.31
CA ALA A 65 23.26 -14.74 7.79
C ALA A 65 23.98 -15.54 6.70
N VAL A 66 23.51 -15.49 5.44
CA VAL A 66 24.21 -16.09 4.28
C VAL A 66 25.57 -15.44 4.08
N CYS A 67 25.65 -14.12 4.09
CA CYS A 67 26.89 -13.37 3.93
C CYS A 67 27.88 -13.68 5.07
N ARG A 68 27.43 -13.69 6.33
CA ARG A 68 28.28 -14.07 7.48
C ARG A 68 28.84 -15.50 7.37
N ARG A 69 28.04 -16.45 6.88
CA ARG A 69 28.52 -17.82 6.63
C ARG A 69 29.58 -17.84 5.53
N ARG A 70 29.39 -17.09 4.44
CA ARG A 70 30.35 -16.98 3.34
C ARG A 70 31.66 -16.32 3.78
N GLU A 71 31.57 -15.25 4.56
CA GLU A 71 32.71 -14.60 5.21
C GLU A 71 33.55 -15.63 5.99
N GLY A 72 32.91 -16.38 6.90
CA GLY A 72 33.59 -17.39 7.71
C GLY A 72 34.22 -18.53 6.90
N LEU A 73 33.64 -18.90 5.75
CA LEU A 73 34.23 -19.88 4.84
C LEU A 73 35.45 -19.30 4.10
N ALA A 74 35.35 -18.07 3.61
CA ALA A 74 36.44 -17.38 2.91
C ALA A 74 37.66 -17.19 3.82
N VAL A 75 37.44 -16.80 5.08
CA VAL A 75 38.50 -16.70 6.10
C VAL A 75 39.22 -18.04 6.30
N LYS A 76 38.49 -19.15 6.37
CA LYS A 76 39.08 -20.49 6.56
C LYS A 76 39.99 -20.93 5.41
N VAL A 77 39.73 -20.47 4.19
CA VAL A 77 40.54 -20.80 3.01
C VAL A 77 41.57 -19.72 2.67
N GLY A 78 41.66 -18.65 3.46
CA GLY A 78 42.59 -17.55 3.24
C GLY A 78 42.20 -16.59 2.12
N ASP A 79 40.96 -16.62 1.64
CA ASP A 79 40.45 -15.67 0.66
C ASP A 79 39.99 -14.39 1.35
N THR A 80 40.93 -13.45 1.50
CA THR A 80 40.71 -12.20 2.23
C THR A 80 39.76 -11.24 1.51
N GLU A 81 39.74 -11.25 0.18
CA GLU A 81 38.88 -10.33 -0.59
C GLU A 81 37.42 -10.77 -0.54
N THR A 82 37.15 -12.07 -0.72
CA THR A 82 35.79 -12.59 -0.56
C THR A 82 35.30 -12.40 0.88
N ALA A 83 36.16 -12.60 1.88
CA ALA A 83 35.79 -12.35 3.27
C ALA A 83 35.39 -10.89 3.50
N ARG A 84 36.20 -9.94 3.00
CA ARG A 84 35.93 -8.50 3.10
C ARG A 84 34.60 -8.11 2.44
N ILE A 85 34.36 -8.57 1.20
CA ILE A 85 33.11 -8.28 0.48
C ILE A 85 31.92 -8.88 1.20
N ALA A 86 32.01 -10.14 1.67
CA ALA A 86 30.92 -10.78 2.40
C ALA A 86 30.58 -10.05 3.70
N ALA A 87 31.59 -9.55 4.44
CA ALA A 87 31.39 -8.73 5.62
C ALA A 87 30.65 -7.41 5.30
N GLU A 88 31.07 -6.69 4.25
CA GLU A 88 30.44 -5.44 3.82
C GLU A 88 28.95 -5.65 3.45
N TYR A 89 28.64 -6.72 2.70
CA TYR A 89 27.25 -7.03 2.38
C TYR A 89 26.45 -7.45 3.60
N ALA A 90 27.03 -8.23 4.53
CA ALA A 90 26.36 -8.60 5.78
C ALA A 90 25.97 -7.36 6.60
N GLU A 91 26.87 -6.38 6.71
CA GLU A 91 26.59 -5.12 7.40
C GLU A 91 25.44 -4.35 6.73
N ARG A 92 25.45 -4.25 5.40
CA ARG A 92 24.36 -3.58 4.66
C ARG A 92 23.01 -4.27 4.82
N HIS A 93 22.98 -5.60 4.86
CA HIS A 93 21.75 -6.35 5.11
C HIS A 93 21.27 -6.16 6.56
N ALA A 94 22.19 -6.15 7.53
CA ALA A 94 21.88 -5.87 8.94
C ALA A 94 21.28 -4.46 9.13
N GLU A 95 21.86 -3.45 8.50
CA GLU A 95 21.34 -2.07 8.53
C GLU A 95 19.92 -1.97 7.96
N ARG A 96 19.68 -2.60 6.79
CA ARG A 96 18.33 -2.63 6.18
C ARG A 96 17.33 -3.35 7.07
N ALA A 97 17.72 -4.48 7.66
CA ALA A 97 16.87 -5.24 8.57
C ALA A 97 16.44 -4.38 9.78
N VAL A 98 17.37 -3.65 10.40
CA VAL A 98 17.07 -2.74 11.52
C VAL A 98 16.07 -1.66 11.12
N VAL A 99 16.22 -1.06 9.93
CA VAL A 99 15.26 -0.06 9.43
C VAL A 99 13.88 -0.67 9.24
N LEU A 100 13.79 -1.89 8.68
CA LEU A 100 12.52 -2.58 8.48
C LEU A 100 11.87 -3.00 9.81
N GLU A 101 12.67 -3.44 10.79
CA GLU A 101 12.22 -3.75 12.15
C GLU A 101 11.62 -2.51 12.82
N ARG A 102 12.30 -1.36 12.72
CA ARG A 102 11.73 -0.11 13.24
C ARG A 102 10.46 0.32 12.50
N LYS A 103 10.39 0.10 11.19
CA LYS A 103 9.17 0.33 10.41
C LYS A 103 8.02 -0.55 10.90
N ILE A 104 8.28 -1.82 11.21
CA ILE A 104 7.27 -2.75 11.76
C ILE A 104 6.71 -2.21 13.08
N GLU A 105 7.57 -1.76 14.00
CA GLU A 105 7.13 -1.18 15.29
C GLU A 105 6.20 0.03 15.10
N VAL A 106 6.54 0.92 14.15
CA VAL A 106 5.71 2.10 13.84
C VAL A 106 4.36 1.67 13.25
N LEU A 107 4.35 0.74 12.29
CA LEU A 107 3.12 0.24 11.69
C LEU A 107 2.23 -0.50 12.71
N GLU A 108 2.82 -1.23 13.64
CA GLU A 108 2.09 -1.88 14.74
C GLU A 108 1.44 -0.85 15.66
N ALA A 109 2.15 0.22 16.02
CA ALA A 109 1.60 1.30 16.81
C ALA A 109 0.45 2.03 16.08
N GLU A 110 0.63 2.34 14.80
CA GLU A 110 -0.42 2.97 13.98
C GLU A 110 -1.67 2.07 13.86
N ARG A 111 -1.46 0.77 13.64
CA ARG A 111 -2.53 -0.22 13.60
C ARG A 111 -3.34 -0.24 14.90
N LEU A 112 -2.67 -0.19 16.06
CA LEU A 112 -3.34 -0.16 17.36
C LEU A 112 -4.17 1.11 17.56
N LEU A 113 -3.65 2.26 17.15
CA LEU A 113 -4.40 3.52 17.20
C LEU A 113 -5.66 3.44 16.32
N LEU A 114 -5.52 2.98 15.07
CA LEU A 114 -6.64 2.88 14.14
C LEU A 114 -7.69 1.86 14.57
N LEU A 115 -7.29 0.75 15.19
CA LEU A 115 -8.22 -0.20 15.80
C LEU A 115 -9.07 0.47 16.90
N GLY A 116 -8.43 1.25 17.77
CA GLY A 116 -9.14 2.01 18.80
C GLY A 116 -10.08 3.08 18.23
N ASP A 117 -9.65 3.80 17.18
CA ASP A 117 -10.50 4.75 16.47
C ASP A 117 -11.73 4.06 15.85
N LEU A 118 -11.51 2.91 15.21
CA LEU A 118 -12.56 2.16 14.55
C LEU A 118 -13.57 1.58 15.54
N GLU A 119 -13.11 1.13 16.71
CA GLU A 119 -14.00 0.74 17.81
C GLU A 119 -14.87 1.91 18.30
N ARG A 120 -14.27 3.10 18.48
CA ARG A 120 -15.01 4.33 18.84
C ARG A 120 -16.03 4.71 17.77
N MET A 121 -15.66 4.68 16.49
CA MET A 121 -16.57 4.97 15.37
C MET A 121 -17.77 4.00 15.37
N ARG A 122 -17.51 2.70 15.56
CA ARG A 122 -18.56 1.67 15.65
C ARG A 122 -19.44 1.86 16.87
N ALA A 123 -18.89 2.26 18.01
CA ALA A 123 -19.68 2.58 19.21
C ALA A 123 -20.61 3.76 18.97
N ALA A 124 -20.12 4.85 18.38
CA ALA A 124 -20.91 6.02 18.05
C ALA A 124 -22.05 5.72 17.05
N LEU A 125 -21.80 4.81 16.09
CA LEU A 125 -22.85 4.32 15.18
C LEU A 125 -23.92 3.52 15.93
N ARG A 126 -23.54 2.60 16.84
CA ARG A 126 -24.49 1.83 17.65
C ARG A 126 -25.37 2.71 18.54
N GLU A 127 -24.78 3.73 19.18
CA GLU A 127 -25.52 4.71 20.01
C GLU A 127 -26.59 5.46 19.21
N ARG A 128 -26.40 5.63 17.90
CA ARG A 128 -27.35 6.24 16.98
C ARG A 128 -28.38 5.24 16.40
N GLY A 129 -28.45 4.03 16.94
CA GLY A 129 -29.38 2.99 16.47
C GLY A 129 -28.99 2.37 15.13
N VAL A 130 -27.74 2.55 14.70
CA VAL A 130 -27.22 1.89 13.51
C VAL A 130 -26.65 0.54 13.91
N GLU A 131 -27.37 -0.53 13.56
CA GLU A 131 -26.87 -1.89 13.69
C GLU A 131 -25.57 -2.06 12.87
N PRO A 132 -24.51 -2.66 13.45
CA PRO A 132 -23.32 -3.00 12.70
C PRO A 132 -23.70 -4.01 11.63
N ARG A 133 -23.51 -3.65 10.35
CA ARG A 133 -23.69 -4.61 9.27
C ARG A 133 -22.62 -5.68 9.43
N VAL A 134 -23.01 -6.83 9.95
CA VAL A 134 -22.23 -8.05 9.79
C VAL A 134 -22.18 -8.28 8.28
N GLU A 135 -21.01 -8.14 7.67
CA GLU A 135 -20.83 -8.51 6.27
C GLU A 135 -20.91 -10.04 6.17
N SER A 136 -22.13 -10.57 6.24
CA SER A 136 -22.43 -11.92 5.77
C SER A 136 -22.18 -11.92 4.27
N GLY A 137 -21.07 -12.52 3.87
CA GLY A 137 -20.71 -12.71 2.48
C GLY A 137 -21.79 -13.50 1.75
N THR A 138 -22.67 -12.80 1.03
CA THR A 138 -23.56 -13.36 0.01
C THR A 138 -24.08 -12.22 -0.86
N GLY A 139 -23.61 -12.18 -2.12
CA GLY A 139 -24.29 -11.56 -3.27
C GLY A 139 -24.55 -10.05 -3.22
N GLY A 140 -23.60 -9.26 -3.69
CA GLY A 140 -23.83 -7.88 -4.18
C GLY A 140 -23.37 -7.77 -5.63
N PRO A 141 -24.00 -6.93 -6.46
CA PRO A 141 -23.87 -6.97 -7.92
C PRO A 141 -22.45 -6.62 -8.35
N SER A 142 -22.01 -7.24 -9.44
CA SER A 142 -20.76 -6.95 -10.14
C SER A 142 -20.67 -5.44 -10.41
N PHE A 143 -19.95 -4.71 -9.55
CA PHE A 143 -19.61 -3.32 -9.76
C PHE A 143 -18.35 -3.31 -10.62
N GLU A 144 -18.48 -2.90 -11.88
CA GLU A 144 -17.32 -2.56 -12.71
C GLU A 144 -16.50 -1.46 -12.00
N PRO A 145 -15.21 -1.67 -11.73
CA PRO A 145 -14.42 -0.69 -11.04
C PRO A 145 -14.16 0.50 -11.98
N SER A 146 -14.70 1.66 -11.60
CA SER A 146 -14.27 2.95 -12.15
C SER A 146 -12.83 3.23 -11.71
N SER A 147 -11.93 3.07 -12.68
CA SER A 147 -10.56 3.58 -12.86
C SER A 147 -9.89 4.30 -11.68
N GLY A 148 -9.32 3.53 -10.76
CA GLY A 148 -7.95 3.79 -10.28
C GLY A 148 -6.93 3.23 -11.28
N PRO A 149 -5.64 3.61 -11.24
CA PRO A 149 -4.67 3.12 -12.24
C PRO A 149 -4.70 1.60 -12.27
N ASP A 150 -5.05 1.07 -13.43
CA ASP A 150 -5.31 -0.35 -13.65
C ASP A 150 -4.06 -1.13 -13.22
N LEU A 151 -4.20 -2.06 -12.26
CA LEU A 151 -3.09 -2.90 -11.82
C LEU A 151 -2.43 -3.61 -13.02
N ARG A 152 -3.19 -3.87 -14.09
CA ARG A 152 -2.68 -4.40 -15.37
C ARG A 152 -1.88 -3.37 -16.16
N GLU A 153 -2.20 -2.08 -16.09
CA GLU A 153 -1.37 -1.01 -16.66
C GLU A 153 -0.06 -0.86 -15.91
N ARG A 154 -0.09 -0.92 -14.58
CA ARG A 154 1.13 -0.89 -13.75
C ARG A 154 2.05 -2.07 -14.06
N GLU A 155 1.49 -3.28 -14.21
CA GLU A 155 2.27 -4.46 -14.64
C GLU A 155 2.86 -4.29 -16.05
N ARG A 156 2.12 -3.67 -16.98
CA ARG A 156 2.62 -3.37 -18.34
C ARG A 156 3.73 -2.32 -18.32
N GLU A 157 3.62 -1.30 -17.48
CA GLU A 157 4.65 -0.28 -17.29
C GLU A 157 5.91 -0.86 -16.67
N GLU A 158 5.79 -1.73 -15.67
CA GLU A 158 6.92 -2.45 -15.08
C GLU A 158 7.60 -3.36 -16.11
N GLN A 159 6.84 -4.04 -16.97
CA GLN A 159 7.39 -4.85 -18.06
C GLN A 159 8.12 -3.99 -19.10
N ARG A 160 7.58 -2.82 -19.44
CA ARG A 160 8.24 -1.84 -20.34
C ARG A 160 9.53 -1.30 -19.72
N PHE A 161 9.52 -0.98 -18.44
CA PHE A 161 10.71 -0.52 -17.71
C PHE A 161 11.81 -1.58 -17.69
N ARG A 162 11.46 -2.84 -17.38
CA ARG A 162 12.41 -3.97 -17.42
C ARG A 162 12.97 -4.21 -18.82
N ARG A 163 12.18 -3.99 -19.88
CA ARG A 163 12.65 -4.09 -21.26
C ARG A 163 13.63 -2.97 -21.60
N MET A 164 13.33 -1.74 -21.23
CA MET A 164 14.21 -0.58 -21.43
C MET A 164 15.55 -0.73 -20.68
N GLU A 165 15.53 -1.27 -19.45
CA GLU A 165 16.76 -1.58 -18.70
C GLU A 165 17.63 -2.61 -19.42
N ARG A 166 17.03 -3.64 -20.03
CA ARG A 166 17.78 -4.66 -20.80
C ARG A 166 18.42 -4.04 -22.03
N GLU A 167 17.65 -3.27 -22.80
CA GLU A 167 18.14 -2.56 -24.00
C GLU A 167 19.23 -1.52 -23.66
N ALA A 168 19.18 -0.90 -22.48
CA ALA A 168 20.24 0.00 -22.00
C ALA A 168 21.52 -0.76 -21.61
N ARG A 169 21.39 -1.92 -20.97
CA ARG A 169 22.53 -2.79 -20.62
C ARG A 169 23.19 -3.38 -21.86
N GLU A 170 22.40 -3.77 -22.86
CA GLU A 170 22.91 -4.27 -24.15
C GLU A 170 23.68 -3.19 -24.91
N ARG A 171 23.13 -1.96 -25.02
CA ARG A 171 23.84 -0.83 -25.63
C ARG A 171 25.14 -0.48 -24.90
N ALA A 172 25.13 -0.47 -23.57
CA ALA A 172 26.35 -0.23 -22.79
C ALA A 172 27.40 -1.36 -22.97
N ALA A 173 26.96 -2.60 -23.23
CA ALA A 173 27.87 -3.70 -23.54
C ALA A 173 28.45 -3.58 -24.95
N GLU A 174 27.64 -3.18 -25.94
CA GLU A 174 28.08 -2.92 -27.31
C GLU A 174 29.08 -1.77 -27.40
N GLU A 175 28.84 -0.66 -26.68
CA GLU A 175 29.77 0.47 -26.60
C GLU A 175 31.13 0.04 -26.02
N ARG A 176 31.12 -0.75 -24.95
CA ARG A 176 32.35 -1.31 -24.35
C ARG A 176 33.07 -2.24 -25.33
N LEU A 177 32.33 -3.03 -26.10
CA LEU A 177 32.89 -3.93 -27.11
C LEU A 177 33.54 -3.16 -28.25
N GLU A 178 32.91 -2.08 -28.73
CA GLU A 178 33.45 -1.21 -29.77
C GLU A 178 34.68 -0.42 -29.29
N GLU A 179 34.70 0.04 -28.04
CA GLU A 179 35.91 0.62 -27.45
C GLU A 179 37.07 -0.37 -27.37
N LEU A 180 36.80 -1.63 -27.01
CA LEU A 180 37.82 -2.69 -26.99
C LEU A 180 38.33 -3.01 -28.40
N LYS A 181 37.44 -3.09 -29.40
CA LYS A 181 37.83 -3.28 -30.81
C LYS A 181 38.67 -2.12 -31.33
N ARG A 182 38.36 -0.88 -30.96
CA ARG A 182 39.15 0.30 -31.33
C ARG A 182 40.54 0.30 -30.68
N LYS A 183 40.68 -0.24 -29.47
CA LYS A 183 41.98 -0.38 -28.78
C LYS A 183 42.84 -1.54 -29.29
N LEU A 184 42.22 -2.51 -29.98
CA LEU A 184 42.87 -3.68 -30.58
C LEU A 184 43.25 -3.50 -32.06
N ARG A 185 42.85 -2.38 -32.67
CA ARG A 185 43.25 -1.96 -34.02
C ARG A 185 44.40 -0.97 -33.95
#